data_AF-A0A1I5MS05-F1
#
_entry.id   AF-A0A1I5MS05-F1
#
_cell.length_a   1.000
_cell.length_b   1.000
_cell.length_c   1.000
_cell.angle_alpha   90.00
_cell.angle_beta   90.00
_cell.angle_gamma   90.00
#
_symmetry.space_group_name_H-M   'P 1'
#
loop_
_entity.id
_entity.type
_entity.pdbx_description
1 polymer ?
#
loop_
_entity_poly.entity_id
_entity_poly.type
_entity_poly.pdbx_seq_one_letter_code
_entity_poly.pdbx_strand_id
1 'polypeptide(L)'
;MFEYMLGYGKIDKRVGGLINHKRVSQERPYSFYYCIPGRYECVRRIEVAKGEVFGKLKVIEFTKTSNRGPLYKCLCRCGNHREFAGKDLRNGNNKSCGCLTQSHGMTGSRPYRVWSNMKKRCNNEMNPDYPRYGGRGITYCPKWETFEGFWEDMKDGYRSDLTLDRIDVNGNYIKENCRWINRKKQNNNRRNNNLYEYKGETLTLPDICEKYGYDYSIIRARVQSGMTIDEAFRFENEKEEITYNGETKTVSEFARDNDMTYHQLKKRLMRGWTVERAIEQPLRIR
;
A
#
# COMPACT_ATOMS: atom_id res chain seq x y z
N MET A 1 64.00 -64.16 12.79
CA MET A 1 64.92 -64.68 11.76
C MET A 1 64.60 -63.94 10.48
N PHE A 2 65.24 -62.79 10.26
CA PHE A 2 65.39 -62.18 8.95
C PHE A 2 66.90 -61.97 8.78
N GLU A 3 67.43 -62.53 7.70
CA GLU A 3 68.84 -62.51 7.35
C GLU A 3 68.99 -61.78 6.01
N TYR A 4 70.13 -61.09 5.86
CA TYR A 4 70.70 -60.36 4.69
C TYR A 4 70.03 -59.01 4.29
N MET A 5 70.66 -57.84 4.54
CA MET A 5 71.87 -57.21 3.91
C MET A 5 71.62 -56.90 2.42
N LEU A 6 71.75 -55.68 1.86
CA LEU A 6 72.83 -54.68 1.91
C LEU A 6 72.30 -53.29 1.45
N GLY A 7 72.98 -52.21 1.82
CA GLY A 7 72.96 -50.97 1.02
C GLY A 7 73.11 -49.66 1.81
N TYR A 8 74.34 -49.16 1.91
CA TYR A 8 74.75 -47.94 2.62
C TYR A 8 74.29 -46.62 1.94
N GLY A 9 73.91 -45.63 2.77
CA GLY A 9 73.82 -44.21 2.40
C GLY A 9 73.75 -43.32 3.66
N LYS A 10 74.80 -42.53 3.91
CA LYS A 10 75.06 -41.79 5.16
C LYS A 10 74.20 -40.52 5.34
N ILE A 11 73.63 -40.40 6.54
CA ILE A 11 73.60 -39.28 7.53
C ILE A 11 73.88 -37.84 7.03
N ASP A 12 72.96 -36.90 7.33
CA ASP A 12 73.34 -35.64 8.01
C ASP A 12 72.26 -35.24 9.06
N LYS A 13 72.72 -34.88 10.26
CA LYS A 13 71.96 -34.44 11.43
C LYS A 13 72.39 -33.01 11.75
N ARG A 14 71.48 -32.03 11.74
CA ARG A 14 71.56 -30.79 12.56
C ARG A 14 70.13 -30.40 12.96
N VAL A 15 69.72 -30.52 14.23
CA VAL A 15 69.75 -29.49 15.31
C VAL A 15 69.15 -28.17 14.79
N GLY A 16 68.12 -27.54 15.35
CA GLY A 16 67.38 -27.61 16.61
C GLY A 16 66.61 -26.27 16.72
N GLY A 17 65.49 -26.21 17.43
CA GLY A 17 64.75 -24.94 17.60
C GLY A 17 63.41 -25.08 18.30
N LEU A 18 63.45 -25.01 19.64
CA LEU A 18 62.32 -24.84 20.55
C LEU A 18 61.63 -23.47 20.34
N ILE A 19 60.29 -23.41 20.38
CA ILE A 19 59.53 -22.43 21.19
C ILE A 19 58.21 -23.06 21.66
N ASN A 20 58.06 -23.16 22.98
CA ASN A 20 56.84 -23.43 23.73
C ASN A 20 55.93 -22.19 23.74
N HIS A 21 54.61 -22.34 23.61
CA HIS A 21 53.66 -21.52 24.39
C HIS A 21 52.39 -22.32 24.75
N LYS A 22 51.95 -22.08 25.98
CA LYS A 22 50.99 -22.83 26.79
C LYS A 22 49.52 -22.71 26.35
N ARG A 23 48.78 -23.78 26.66
CA ARG A 23 47.33 -23.96 26.94
C ARG A 23 46.39 -22.77 26.74
N VAL A 24 45.29 -22.99 26.01
CA VAL A 24 43.92 -22.77 26.53
C VAL A 24 43.02 -23.90 26.03
N SER A 25 42.41 -24.59 26.99
CA SER A 25 41.36 -25.58 26.83
C SER A 25 40.07 -24.94 26.33
N GLN A 26 39.56 -25.35 25.17
CA GLN A 26 38.12 -25.39 24.89
C GLN A 26 37.86 -26.54 23.92
N GLU A 27 37.18 -27.57 24.41
CA GLU A 27 36.57 -28.63 23.60
C GLU A 27 35.70 -27.99 22.51
N ARG A 28 35.94 -28.33 21.24
CA ARG A 28 34.96 -28.11 20.16
C ARG A 28 34.56 -29.47 19.60
N PRO A 29 33.25 -29.78 19.45
CA PRO A 29 32.83 -31.14 19.20
C PRO A 29 32.81 -31.48 17.70
N TYR A 30 33.28 -32.70 17.40
CA TYR A 30 33.02 -33.51 16.20
C TYR A 30 33.47 -32.98 14.83
N SER A 31 34.78 -32.99 14.58
CA SER A 31 35.33 -33.06 13.22
C SER A 31 35.35 -34.51 12.73
N PHE A 32 34.31 -34.94 12.00
CA PHE A 32 34.35 -36.21 11.28
C PHE A 32 35.06 -36.02 9.94
N TYR A 33 36.30 -36.51 9.84
CA TYR A 33 37.09 -36.55 8.62
C TYR A 33 36.81 -37.86 7.86
N TYR A 34 36.63 -37.80 6.53
CA TYR A 34 36.75 -38.97 5.67
C TYR A 34 37.82 -38.70 4.61
N CYS A 35 38.80 -39.60 4.52
CA CYS A 35 39.87 -39.56 3.51
C CYS A 35 39.35 -40.06 2.16
N ILE A 36 39.60 -39.30 1.09
CA ILE A 36 39.50 -39.77 -0.30
C ILE A 36 40.92 -40.23 -0.71
N PRO A 37 41.14 -41.48 -1.14
CA PRO A 37 42.45 -41.93 -1.59
C PRO A 37 42.93 -41.08 -2.78
N GLY A 38 44.11 -40.46 -2.67
CA GLY A 38 44.78 -39.78 -3.78
C GLY A 38 44.66 -38.25 -3.87
N ARG A 39 44.04 -37.57 -2.90
CA ARG A 39 44.13 -36.11 -2.75
C ARG A 39 44.47 -35.74 -1.31
N TYR A 40 45.70 -35.30 -1.06
CA TYR A 40 46.16 -34.80 0.24
C TYR A 40 45.68 -33.36 0.52
N GLU A 41 44.44 -33.05 0.20
CA GLU A 41 43.84 -31.76 0.57
C GLU A 41 42.59 -31.99 1.41
N CYS A 42 42.70 -31.68 2.70
CA CYS A 42 41.56 -31.57 3.60
C CYS A 42 40.70 -30.38 3.14
N VAL A 43 39.74 -30.63 2.25
CA VAL A 43 38.78 -29.59 1.85
C VAL A 43 37.92 -29.27 3.06
N ARG A 44 38.11 -28.07 3.65
CA ARG A 44 37.25 -27.60 4.75
C ARG A 44 35.79 -27.72 4.30
N ARG A 45 34.97 -28.44 5.06
CA ARG A 45 33.51 -28.37 4.90
C ARG A 45 33.13 -26.93 5.22
N ILE A 46 32.81 -26.13 4.19
CA ILE A 46 32.36 -24.75 4.38
C ILE A 46 31.03 -24.82 5.14
N GLU A 47 31.07 -24.55 6.44
CA GLU A 47 29.90 -24.46 7.30
C GLU A 47 29.13 -23.18 6.95
N VAL A 48 27.80 -23.27 7.01
CA VAL A 48 26.93 -22.11 6.80
C VAL A 48 26.81 -21.38 8.13
N ALA A 49 27.14 -20.09 8.15
CA ALA A 49 27.18 -19.33 9.39
C ALA A 49 25.80 -18.82 9.81
N LYS A 50 25.58 -18.70 11.13
CA LYS A 50 24.38 -18.01 11.65
C LYS A 50 24.37 -16.56 11.16
N GLY A 51 23.22 -16.11 10.67
CA GLY A 51 23.01 -14.77 10.12
C GLY A 51 23.33 -14.63 8.63
N GLU A 52 23.98 -15.62 8.02
CA GLU A 52 24.27 -15.62 6.59
C GLU A 52 22.97 -15.67 5.77
N VAL A 53 22.96 -15.00 4.61
CA VAL A 53 21.75 -14.81 3.80
C VAL A 53 21.93 -15.47 2.43
N PHE A 54 21.01 -16.37 2.09
CA PHE A 54 20.94 -17.06 0.80
C PHE A 54 19.61 -16.72 0.12
N GLY A 55 19.64 -15.88 -0.91
CA GLY A 55 18.41 -15.37 -1.52
C GLY A 55 17.54 -14.62 -0.49
N LYS A 56 16.35 -15.14 -0.20
CA LYS A 56 15.42 -14.59 0.80
C LYS A 56 15.51 -15.26 2.18
N LEU A 57 16.45 -16.18 2.38
CA LEU A 57 16.58 -17.01 3.57
C LEU A 57 17.75 -16.52 4.43
N LYS A 58 17.48 -16.10 5.67
CA LYS A 58 18.48 -15.79 6.68
C LYS A 58 18.66 -16.98 7.61
N VAL A 59 19.88 -17.47 7.77
CA VAL A 59 20.19 -18.61 8.65
C VAL A 59 20.04 -18.20 10.11
N ILE A 60 19.25 -18.95 10.87
CA ILE A 60 19.03 -18.72 12.31
C ILE A 60 19.92 -19.64 13.13
N GLU A 61 19.93 -20.93 12.83
CA GLU A 61 20.66 -21.94 13.59
C GLU A 61 20.87 -23.22 12.78
N PHE A 62 21.94 -23.94 13.11
CA PHE A 62 22.10 -25.34 12.74
C PHE A 62 21.08 -26.18 13.51
N THR A 63 20.46 -27.16 12.84
CA THR A 63 19.48 -28.03 13.49
C THR A 63 20.04 -29.43 13.71
N LYS A 64 20.34 -30.16 12.64
CA LYS A 64 20.82 -31.54 12.71
C LYS A 64 21.56 -31.95 11.45
N THR A 65 22.29 -33.05 11.53
CA THR A 65 22.86 -33.73 10.36
C THR A 65 21.86 -34.75 9.84
N SER A 66 21.64 -34.75 8.52
CA SER A 66 20.82 -35.74 7.82
C SER A 66 21.66 -36.52 6.79
N ASN A 67 21.08 -37.54 6.17
CA ASN A 67 21.70 -38.26 5.04
C ASN A 67 22.05 -37.34 3.86
N ARG A 68 21.45 -36.14 3.78
CA ARG A 68 21.73 -35.13 2.75
C ARG A 68 22.77 -34.09 3.18
N GLY A 69 23.30 -34.19 4.40
CA GLY A 69 24.23 -33.25 5.02
C GLY A 69 23.60 -32.43 6.17
N PRO A 70 24.31 -31.40 6.68
CA PRO A 70 23.86 -30.54 7.75
C PRO A 70 22.65 -29.70 7.31
N LEU A 71 21.63 -29.66 8.17
CA LEU A 71 20.43 -28.85 8.01
C LEU A 71 20.50 -27.60 8.87
N TYR A 72 19.97 -26.52 8.33
CA TYR A 72 19.93 -25.20 8.97
C TYR A 72 18.50 -24.66 8.92
N LYS A 73 18.01 -24.15 10.05
CA LYS A 73 16.75 -23.43 10.12
C LYS A 73 16.97 -22.01 9.62
N CYS A 74 16.17 -21.61 8.64
CA CYS A 74 16.25 -20.29 8.03
C CYS A 74 14.92 -19.55 8.16
N LEU A 75 15.00 -18.25 8.46
CA LEU A 75 13.89 -17.30 8.38
C LEU A 75 13.81 -16.78 6.95
N CYS A 76 12.67 -16.99 6.31
CA CYS A 76 12.39 -16.39 5.01
C CYS A 76 11.92 -14.94 5.18
N ARG A 77 12.18 -14.09 4.19
CA ARG A 77 11.67 -12.71 4.15
C ARG A 77 10.15 -12.60 4.28
N CYS A 78 9.40 -13.67 4.00
CA CYS A 78 7.95 -13.71 4.22
C CYS A 78 7.54 -14.01 5.67
N GLY A 79 8.48 -14.17 6.60
CA GLY A 79 8.20 -14.48 8.02
C GLY A 79 8.20 -15.98 8.36
N ASN A 80 8.06 -16.86 7.36
CA ASN A 80 8.05 -18.31 7.59
C ASN A 80 9.45 -18.88 7.83
N HIS A 81 9.50 -19.97 8.59
CA HIS A 81 10.73 -20.68 8.94
C HIS A 81 10.74 -22.08 8.35
N ARG A 82 11.85 -22.50 7.73
CA ARG A 82 12.03 -23.87 7.20
C ARG A 82 13.47 -24.33 7.35
N GLU A 83 13.67 -25.64 7.35
CA GLU A 83 15.00 -26.28 7.35
C GLU A 83 15.50 -26.54 5.93
N PHE A 84 16.77 -26.25 5.67
CA PHE A 84 17.43 -26.46 4.39
C PHE A 84 18.79 -27.11 4.55
N ALA A 85 19.18 -27.95 3.59
CA ALA A 85 20.53 -28.49 3.55
C ALA A 85 21.53 -27.41 3.15
N GLY A 86 22.68 -27.36 3.85
CA GLY A 86 23.72 -26.35 3.60
C GLY A 86 24.23 -26.35 2.15
N LYS A 87 24.26 -27.52 1.50
CA LYS A 87 24.61 -27.63 0.07
C LYS A 87 23.61 -26.92 -0.84
N ASP A 88 22.31 -26.98 -0.53
CA ASP A 88 21.26 -26.41 -1.37
C ASP A 88 21.14 -24.89 -1.19
N LEU A 89 21.51 -24.39 0.00
CA LEU A 89 21.66 -22.97 0.25
C LEU A 89 22.81 -22.38 -0.58
N ARG A 90 23.99 -23.00 -0.53
CA ARG A 90 25.18 -22.54 -1.27
C ARG A 90 25.05 -22.66 -2.78
N ASN A 91 24.47 -23.76 -3.26
CA ASN A 91 24.27 -23.98 -4.69
C ASN A 91 23.12 -23.14 -5.27
N GLY A 92 22.34 -22.46 -4.43
CA GLY A 92 21.22 -21.62 -4.86
C GLY A 92 19.97 -22.39 -5.30
N ASN A 93 19.89 -23.69 -4.99
CA ASN A 93 18.71 -24.53 -5.26
C ASN A 93 17.49 -24.05 -4.45
N ASN A 94 17.72 -23.54 -3.24
CA ASN A 94 16.68 -23.01 -2.36
C ASN A 94 16.88 -21.51 -2.11
N LYS A 95 16.08 -20.68 -2.80
CA LYS A 95 16.14 -19.21 -2.69
C LYS A 95 15.07 -18.62 -1.75
N SER A 96 14.10 -19.44 -1.31
CA SER A 96 12.99 -19.06 -0.44
C SER A 96 12.40 -20.28 0.27
N CYS A 97 11.44 -20.07 1.17
CA CYS A 97 10.70 -21.14 1.82
C CYS A 97 9.63 -21.82 0.95
N GLY A 98 9.63 -21.61 -0.37
CA GLY A 98 8.56 -22.05 -1.27
C GLY A 98 7.42 -21.03 -1.41
N CYS A 99 7.46 -19.92 -0.68
CA CYS A 99 6.52 -18.81 -0.85
C CYS A 99 6.63 -18.12 -2.22
N LEU A 100 7.69 -18.40 -2.99
CA LEU A 100 7.80 -17.92 -4.38
C LEU A 100 6.89 -18.70 -5.34
N THR A 101 6.60 -19.97 -5.05
CA THR A 101 5.81 -20.86 -5.93
C THR A 101 4.38 -21.03 -5.46
N GLN A 102 4.05 -20.68 -4.21
CA GLN A 102 2.67 -20.54 -3.76
C GLN A 102 2.12 -19.21 -4.26
N SER A 103 1.23 -19.24 -5.26
CA SER A 103 0.38 -18.10 -5.54
C SER A 103 -0.56 -17.92 -4.35
N HIS A 104 -0.64 -16.73 -3.76
CA HIS A 104 -1.57 -16.39 -2.68
C HIS A 104 -3.04 -16.33 -3.15
N GLY A 105 -3.40 -17.07 -4.21
CA GLY A 105 -4.72 -17.13 -4.85
C GLY A 105 -5.23 -15.82 -5.46
N MET A 106 -4.54 -14.70 -5.22
CA MET A 106 -4.97 -13.36 -5.63
C MET A 106 -4.05 -12.72 -6.67
N THR A 107 -3.15 -13.49 -7.26
CA THR A 107 -2.29 -13.01 -8.36
C THR A 107 -3.19 -12.53 -9.50
N GLY A 108 -2.98 -11.28 -9.95
CA GLY A 108 -3.83 -10.64 -10.98
C GLY A 108 -5.09 -9.94 -10.44
N SER A 109 -5.44 -10.13 -9.17
CA SER A 109 -6.54 -9.39 -8.54
C SER A 109 -6.28 -7.88 -8.51
N ARG A 110 -7.34 -7.08 -8.34
CA ARG A 110 -7.20 -5.62 -8.19
C ARG A 110 -6.37 -5.24 -6.95
N PRO A 111 -6.58 -5.81 -5.74
CA PRO A 111 -5.73 -5.55 -4.59
C PRO A 111 -4.25 -5.83 -4.84
N TYR A 112 -3.94 -6.94 -5.50
CA TYR A 112 -2.56 -7.30 -5.84
C TYR A 112 -1.92 -6.26 -6.76
N ARG A 113 -2.66 -5.77 -7.77
CA ARG A 113 -2.20 -4.68 -8.65
C ARG A 113 -1.96 -3.38 -7.87
N VAL A 114 -2.83 -3.04 -6.92
CA VAL A 114 -2.67 -1.84 -6.07
C VAL A 114 -1.39 -1.93 -5.24
N TRP A 115 -1.18 -3.05 -4.56
CA TRP A 115 0.04 -3.32 -3.78
C TRP A 115 1.30 -3.27 -4.66
N SER A 116 1.28 -3.96 -5.81
CA SER A 116 2.40 -3.98 -6.75
C SER A 116 2.73 -2.57 -7.26
N ASN A 117 1.73 -1.77 -7.59
CA ASN A 117 1.90 -0.39 -8.02
C ASN A 117 2.41 0.51 -6.88
N MET A 118 1.96 0.31 -5.65
CA MET A 118 2.51 1.00 -4.48
C MET A 118 4.03 0.74 -4.35
N LYS A 119 4.47 -0.52 -4.43
CA LYS A 119 5.90 -0.88 -4.36
C LYS A 119 6.71 -0.24 -5.49
N LYS A 120 6.18 -0.27 -6.72
CA LYS A 120 6.84 0.34 -7.89
C LYS A 120 7.04 1.85 -7.70
N ARG A 121 6.03 2.57 -7.18
CA ARG A 121 6.14 4.01 -6.92
C ARG A 121 7.23 4.35 -5.89
N CYS A 122 7.45 3.48 -4.91
CA CYS A 122 8.44 3.70 -3.85
C CYS A 122 9.87 3.27 -4.22
N ASN A 123 10.04 2.19 -5.00
CA ASN A 123 11.35 1.54 -5.12
C ASN A 123 11.89 1.45 -6.55
N ASN A 124 11.09 1.77 -7.57
CA ASN A 124 11.53 1.64 -8.96
C ASN A 124 11.76 3.02 -9.57
N GLU A 125 13.03 3.43 -9.67
CA GLU A 125 13.45 4.70 -10.26
C GLU A 125 12.99 4.89 -11.72
N MET A 126 12.77 3.80 -12.45
CA MET A 126 12.25 3.83 -13.82
C MET A 126 10.74 4.05 -13.89
N ASN A 127 10.04 4.04 -12.75
CA ASN A 127 8.61 4.30 -12.72
C ASN A 127 8.35 5.82 -12.91
N PRO A 128 7.47 6.24 -13.84
CA PRO A 128 7.20 7.67 -14.09
C PRO A 128 6.74 8.46 -12.86
N ASP A 129 6.11 7.78 -11.88
CA ASP A 129 5.69 8.42 -10.63
C ASP A 129 6.79 8.43 -9.56
N TYR A 130 7.88 7.68 -9.71
CA TYR A 130 8.92 7.57 -8.68
C TYR A 130 9.43 8.92 -8.14
N PRO A 131 9.71 9.94 -8.98
CA PRO A 131 10.15 11.25 -8.48
C PRO A 131 9.16 11.91 -7.50
N ARG A 132 7.86 11.58 -7.58
CA ARG A 132 6.82 12.10 -6.68
C ARG A 132 6.62 11.27 -5.41
N TYR A 133 7.27 10.11 -5.32
CA TYR A 133 7.14 9.15 -4.22
C TYR A 133 8.52 8.74 -3.70
N GLY A 134 9.11 7.65 -4.21
CA GLY A 134 10.42 7.16 -3.78
C GLY A 134 11.52 8.22 -3.86
N GLY A 135 11.52 9.04 -4.91
CA GLY A 135 12.46 10.16 -5.07
C GLY A 135 12.34 11.27 -4.01
N ARG A 136 11.25 11.27 -3.22
CA ARG A 136 11.05 12.16 -2.06
C ARG A 136 11.34 11.48 -0.72
N GLY A 137 11.79 10.23 -0.73
CA GLY A 137 11.99 9.42 0.47
C GLY A 137 10.71 8.74 0.99
N ILE A 138 9.61 8.72 0.22
CA ILE A 138 8.38 8.04 0.63
C ILE A 138 8.57 6.52 0.51
N THR A 139 8.45 5.83 1.63
CA THR A 139 8.60 4.37 1.76
C THR A 139 7.28 3.71 2.18
N TYR A 140 7.33 2.42 2.52
CA TYR A 140 6.20 1.65 3.00
C TYR A 140 6.59 0.76 4.19
N CYS A 141 5.60 0.34 4.98
CA CYS A 141 5.78 -0.55 6.12
C CYS A 141 6.58 -1.81 5.72
N PRO A 142 7.65 -2.21 6.44
CA PRO A 142 8.42 -3.41 6.10
C PRO A 142 7.56 -4.69 5.97
N LYS A 143 6.48 -4.79 6.75
CA LYS A 143 5.48 -5.88 6.65
C LYS A 143 4.86 -5.97 5.25
N TRP A 144 4.65 -4.83 4.58
CA TRP A 144 4.04 -4.72 3.25
C TRP A 144 5.01 -5.06 2.11
N GLU A 145 6.22 -5.52 2.44
CA GLU A 145 7.12 -6.11 1.48
C GLU A 145 6.51 -7.36 0.80
N THR A 146 5.61 -8.04 1.49
CA THR A 146 4.78 -9.14 0.98
C THR A 146 3.34 -8.70 0.75
N PHE A 147 2.64 -9.35 -0.17
CA PHE A 147 1.23 -9.03 -0.43
C PHE A 147 0.37 -9.39 0.78
N GLU A 148 0.68 -10.50 1.44
CA GLU A 148 -0.01 -10.99 2.63
C GLU A 148 0.08 -9.98 3.77
N GLY A 149 1.28 -9.43 4.02
CA GLY A 149 1.46 -8.42 5.05
C GLY A 149 0.72 -7.11 4.77
N PHE A 150 0.64 -6.70 3.50
CA PHE A 150 -0.21 -5.58 3.08
C PHE A 150 -1.70 -5.91 3.24
N TRP A 151 -2.10 -7.10 2.81
CA TRP A 151 -3.50 -7.50 2.75
C TRP A 151 -4.09 -7.76 4.13
N GLU A 152 -3.30 -8.28 5.07
CA GLU A 152 -3.72 -8.41 6.46
C GLU A 152 -4.11 -7.06 7.07
N ASP A 153 -3.34 -6.00 6.78
CA ASP A 153 -3.60 -4.67 7.33
C ASP A 153 -4.73 -3.93 6.59
N MET A 154 -4.90 -4.20 5.29
CA MET A 154 -5.75 -3.40 4.40
C MET A 154 -7.01 -4.12 3.88
N LYS A 155 -7.19 -5.43 4.11
CA LYS A 155 -8.38 -6.14 3.62
C LYS A 155 -9.68 -5.56 4.20
N ASP A 156 -9.62 -5.12 5.45
CA ASP A 156 -10.76 -4.55 6.16
C ASP A 156 -11.05 -3.15 5.60
N GLY A 157 -12.23 -2.97 5.02
CA GLY A 157 -12.63 -1.74 4.32
C GLY A 157 -12.31 -1.70 2.83
N TYR A 158 -11.71 -2.75 2.26
CA TYR A 158 -11.57 -2.86 0.81
C TYR A 158 -12.93 -3.03 0.14
N ARG A 159 -13.16 -2.28 -0.93
CA ARG A 159 -14.21 -2.52 -1.92
C ARG A 159 -13.66 -2.32 -3.32
N SER A 160 -14.26 -3.00 -4.30
CA SER A 160 -13.78 -3.04 -5.69
C SER A 160 -13.77 -1.66 -6.38
N ASP A 161 -14.61 -0.73 -5.91
CA ASP A 161 -14.75 0.64 -6.38
C ASP A 161 -13.76 1.64 -5.74
N LEU A 162 -13.01 1.23 -4.71
CA LEU A 162 -12.08 2.10 -3.98
C LEU A 162 -10.65 2.06 -4.53
N THR A 163 -9.87 3.07 -4.16
CA THR A 163 -8.43 3.23 -4.44
C THR A 163 -7.67 3.46 -3.14
N LEU A 164 -6.40 3.05 -3.11
CA LEU A 164 -5.52 3.28 -1.96
C LEU A 164 -5.00 4.72 -2.01
N ASP A 165 -5.22 5.44 -0.93
CA ASP A 165 -4.81 6.83 -0.74
C ASP A 165 -4.03 6.98 0.57
N ARG A 166 -3.13 7.97 0.63
CA ARG A 166 -2.46 8.34 1.88
C ARG A 166 -3.18 9.50 2.54
N ILE A 167 -3.34 9.46 3.86
CA ILE A 167 -4.01 10.52 4.63
C ILE A 167 -3.11 11.76 4.65
N ASP A 168 -1.88 11.61 5.12
CA ASP A 168 -0.79 12.56 4.91
C ASP A 168 -0.05 12.20 3.61
N VAL A 169 -0.16 13.11 2.64
CA VAL A 169 0.43 13.01 1.30
C VAL A 169 1.96 12.89 1.35
N ASN A 170 2.59 13.47 2.37
CA ASN A 170 4.04 13.45 2.57
C ASN A 170 4.51 12.24 3.40
N GLY A 171 3.60 11.58 4.12
CA GLY A 171 3.89 10.41 4.93
C GLY A 171 4.09 9.12 4.13
N ASN A 172 4.60 8.10 4.82
CA ASN A 172 4.85 6.76 4.26
C ASN A 172 3.56 5.93 4.09
N TYR A 173 3.62 4.87 3.29
CA TYR A 173 2.54 3.88 3.25
C TYR A 173 2.61 2.95 4.47
N ILE A 174 1.80 3.27 5.48
CA ILE A 174 1.59 2.46 6.69
C ILE A 174 0.07 2.37 6.92
N LYS A 175 -0.38 1.39 7.72
CA LYS A 175 -1.81 1.16 7.97
C LYS A 175 -2.51 2.42 8.47
N GLU A 176 -1.86 3.17 9.35
CA GLU A 176 -2.38 4.38 9.99
C GLU A 176 -2.45 5.57 9.02
N ASN A 177 -1.59 5.59 8.00
CA ASN A 177 -1.53 6.66 7.00
C ASN A 177 -2.19 6.26 5.67
N CYS A 178 -2.81 5.08 5.58
CA CYS A 178 -3.44 4.59 4.36
C CYS A 178 -4.93 4.37 4.56
N ARG A 179 -5.71 4.68 3.53
CA ARG A 179 -7.15 4.43 3.53
C ARG A 179 -7.63 4.02 2.15
N TRP A 180 -8.73 3.28 2.12
CA TRP A 180 -9.50 3.07 0.90
C TRP A 180 -10.45 4.24 0.68
N ILE A 181 -10.38 4.88 -0.48
CA ILE A 181 -11.20 6.02 -0.82
C ILE A 181 -11.81 5.86 -2.21
N ASN A 182 -12.99 6.42 -2.45
CA ASN A 182 -13.56 6.45 -3.78
C ASN A 182 -12.76 7.43 -4.66
N ARG A 183 -12.54 7.08 -5.93
CA ARG A 183 -11.92 7.97 -6.94
C ARG A 183 -12.57 9.35 -6.99
N LYS A 184 -13.90 9.46 -6.80
CA LYS A 184 -14.61 10.75 -6.77
C LYS A 184 -14.09 11.63 -5.62
N LYS A 185 -13.94 11.06 -4.43
CA LYS A 185 -13.45 11.76 -3.24
C LYS A 185 -11.94 12.04 -3.30
N GLN A 186 -11.16 11.18 -3.96
CA GLN A 186 -9.74 11.45 -4.26
C GLN A 186 -9.57 12.61 -5.26
N ASN A 187 -10.45 12.74 -6.25
CA ASN A 187 -10.44 13.86 -7.20
C ASN A 187 -10.85 15.18 -6.54
N ASN A 188 -11.81 15.17 -5.63
CA ASN A 188 -12.19 16.35 -4.85
C ASN A 188 -11.02 16.87 -4.01
N ASN A 189 -10.20 15.98 -3.43
CA ASN A 189 -9.04 16.32 -2.58
C ASN A 189 -7.77 16.75 -3.35
N ARG A 190 -7.83 16.93 -4.67
CA ARG A 190 -6.67 17.39 -5.43
C ARG A 190 -6.41 18.87 -5.13
N ARG A 191 -5.13 19.27 -5.00
CA ARG A 191 -4.70 20.66 -4.69
C ARG A 191 -5.20 21.73 -5.67
N ASN A 192 -5.66 21.32 -6.85
CA ASN A 192 -6.22 22.21 -7.87
C ASN A 192 -7.74 22.40 -7.71
N ASN A 193 -8.36 21.83 -6.68
CA ASN A 193 -9.76 22.07 -6.37
C ASN A 193 -9.89 23.25 -5.42
N ASN A 194 -10.94 24.06 -5.61
CA ASN A 194 -11.18 25.20 -4.75
C ASN A 194 -11.73 24.71 -3.40
N LEU A 195 -11.02 25.08 -2.33
CA LEU A 195 -11.44 24.85 -0.95
C LEU A 195 -12.12 26.09 -0.41
N TYR A 196 -13.13 25.87 0.42
CA TYR A 196 -13.95 26.89 1.03
C TYR A 196 -14.07 26.63 2.52
N GLU A 197 -13.98 27.69 3.32
CA GLU A 197 -14.29 27.63 4.74
C GLU A 197 -15.80 27.76 4.93
N TYR A 198 -16.41 26.82 5.66
CA TYR A 198 -17.83 26.86 5.98
C TYR A 198 -18.09 26.14 7.32
N LYS A 199 -18.73 26.84 8.26
CA LYS A 199 -19.02 26.35 9.63
C LYS A 199 -17.78 25.80 10.37
N GLY A 200 -16.63 26.47 10.22
CA GLY A 200 -15.38 26.12 10.91
C GLY A 200 -14.58 24.97 10.29
N GLU A 201 -14.94 24.51 9.09
CA GLU A 201 -14.22 23.48 8.35
C GLU A 201 -13.81 23.95 6.95
N THR A 202 -12.64 23.52 6.47
CA THR A 202 -12.16 23.79 5.12
C THR A 202 -12.39 22.57 4.22
N LEU A 203 -13.33 22.67 3.29
CA LEU A 203 -13.79 21.56 2.45
C LEU A 203 -14.02 22.03 1.00
N THR A 204 -14.22 21.07 0.09
CA THR A 204 -14.63 21.39 -1.28
C THR A 204 -16.13 21.70 -1.34
N LEU A 205 -16.58 22.50 -2.31
CA LEU A 205 -18.01 22.80 -2.48
C LEU A 205 -18.91 21.55 -2.55
N PRO A 206 -18.54 20.47 -3.31
CA PRO A 206 -19.27 19.21 -3.28
C PRO A 206 -19.34 18.56 -1.90
N ASP A 207 -18.23 18.54 -1.15
CA ASP A 207 -18.19 17.89 0.17
C ASP A 207 -19.02 18.67 1.19
N ILE A 208 -19.04 20.01 1.10
CA ILE A 208 -19.94 20.86 1.90
C ILE A 208 -21.40 20.54 1.57
N CYS A 209 -21.74 20.47 0.27
CA CYS A 209 -23.09 20.17 -0.17
C CYS A 209 -23.57 18.78 0.30
N GLU A 210 -22.74 17.75 0.15
CA GLU A 210 -23.05 16.39 0.61
C GLU A 210 -23.21 16.34 2.13
N LYS A 211 -22.32 17.00 2.89
CA LYS A 211 -22.32 16.98 4.35
C LYS A 211 -23.54 17.66 4.96
N TYR A 212 -23.96 18.79 4.39
CA TYR A 212 -25.04 19.61 4.93
C TYR A 212 -26.37 19.48 4.16
N GLY A 213 -26.44 18.59 3.16
CA GLY A 213 -27.67 18.31 2.43
C GLY A 213 -28.08 19.39 1.42
N TYR A 214 -27.14 20.16 0.89
CA TYR A 214 -27.42 21.20 -0.11
C TYR A 214 -27.36 20.65 -1.55
N ASP A 215 -28.16 21.23 -2.44
CA ASP A 215 -28.06 20.94 -3.87
C ASP A 215 -26.82 21.61 -4.46
N TYR A 216 -25.87 20.79 -4.91
CA TYR A 216 -24.61 21.26 -5.47
C TYR A 216 -24.78 22.22 -6.67
N SER A 217 -25.77 22.00 -7.53
CA SER A 217 -25.96 22.81 -8.74
C SER A 217 -26.39 24.23 -8.37
N ILE A 218 -27.28 24.36 -7.39
CA ILE A 218 -27.75 25.65 -6.88
C ILE A 218 -26.62 26.43 -6.23
N ILE A 219 -25.90 25.80 -5.30
CA ILE A 219 -24.79 26.44 -4.59
C ILE A 219 -23.69 26.85 -5.57
N ARG A 220 -23.34 25.98 -6.53
CA ARG A 220 -22.35 26.30 -7.55
C ARG A 220 -22.74 27.54 -8.37
N ALA A 221 -23.99 27.64 -8.79
CA ALA A 221 -24.48 28.80 -9.53
C ALA A 221 -24.38 30.10 -8.71
N ARG A 222 -24.73 30.04 -7.42
CA ARG A 222 -24.62 31.18 -6.49
C ARG A 222 -23.18 31.66 -6.36
N VAL A 223 -22.24 30.75 -6.09
CA VAL A 223 -20.80 31.09 -5.98
C VAL A 223 -20.26 31.65 -7.29
N GLN A 224 -20.64 31.07 -8.44
CA GLN A 224 -20.23 31.56 -9.76
C GLN A 224 -20.80 32.94 -10.10
N SER A 225 -21.94 33.33 -9.52
CA SER A 225 -22.49 34.68 -9.63
C SER A 225 -21.79 35.71 -8.72
N GLY A 226 -20.75 35.32 -8.00
CA GLY A 226 -19.95 36.20 -7.13
C GLY A 226 -20.42 36.24 -5.68
N MET A 227 -21.37 35.39 -5.30
CA MET A 227 -21.88 35.30 -3.92
C MET A 227 -20.81 34.69 -3.00
N THR A 228 -20.70 35.20 -1.76
CA THR A 228 -19.80 34.59 -0.78
C THR A 228 -20.27 33.18 -0.41
N ILE A 229 -19.40 32.38 0.18
CA ILE A 229 -19.75 31.00 0.57
C ILE A 229 -20.88 30.99 1.60
N ASP A 230 -20.77 31.80 2.65
CA ASP A 230 -21.82 31.87 3.67
C ASP A 230 -23.17 32.32 3.09
N GLU A 231 -23.18 33.28 2.18
CA GLU A 231 -24.40 33.72 1.49
C GLU A 231 -24.96 32.63 0.56
N ALA A 232 -24.09 31.93 -0.18
CA ALA A 232 -24.51 30.87 -1.10
C ALA A 232 -25.25 29.75 -0.36
N PHE A 233 -24.85 29.47 0.89
CA PHE A 233 -25.45 28.45 1.76
C PHE A 233 -26.50 28.99 2.75
N ARG A 234 -26.71 30.32 2.83
CA ARG A 234 -27.66 30.94 3.78
C ARG A 234 -29.11 30.57 3.48
N PHE A 235 -29.47 30.48 2.20
CA PHE A 235 -30.83 30.19 1.78
C PHE A 235 -31.02 28.68 1.65
N GLU A 236 -31.72 28.09 2.62
CA GLU A 236 -32.41 26.82 2.40
C GLU A 236 -33.34 26.99 1.20
N ASN A 237 -33.50 25.93 0.40
CA ASN A 237 -34.42 25.96 -0.73
C ASN A 237 -35.88 25.92 -0.24
N GLU A 238 -36.30 26.90 0.55
CA GLU A 238 -37.70 27.15 0.81
C GLU A 238 -38.32 27.49 -0.53
N LYS A 239 -39.11 26.55 -1.06
CA LYS A 239 -39.88 26.78 -2.26
C LYS A 239 -40.89 27.86 -1.90
N GLU A 240 -40.90 28.95 -2.66
CA GLU A 240 -41.89 30.01 -2.49
C GLU A 240 -43.30 29.42 -2.66
N GLU A 241 -44.02 29.33 -1.55
CA GLU A 241 -45.41 28.94 -1.50
C GLU A 241 -46.28 30.18 -1.62
N ILE A 242 -47.36 30.05 -2.38
CA ILE A 242 -48.39 31.07 -2.54
C ILE A 242 -49.73 30.44 -2.19
N THR A 243 -50.67 31.25 -1.71
CA THR A 243 -52.04 30.78 -1.41
C THR A 243 -53.01 31.32 -2.44
N TYR A 244 -53.83 30.44 -3.02
CA TYR A 244 -54.86 30.79 -3.99
C TYR A 244 -56.06 29.85 -3.83
N ASN A 245 -57.28 30.40 -3.80
CA ASN A 245 -58.54 29.66 -3.62
C ASN A 245 -58.54 28.68 -2.43
N GLY A 246 -57.89 29.06 -1.32
CA GLY A 246 -57.81 28.24 -0.10
C GLY A 246 -56.77 27.12 -0.14
N GLU A 247 -56.06 26.94 -1.25
CA GLU A 247 -54.94 26.01 -1.36
C GLU A 247 -53.60 26.74 -1.25
N THR A 248 -52.62 26.13 -0.56
CA THR A 248 -51.24 26.62 -0.50
C THR A 248 -50.34 25.62 -1.20
N LYS A 249 -49.66 26.06 -2.26
CA LYS A 249 -48.77 25.27 -3.11
C LYS A 249 -47.62 26.14 -3.58
N THR A 250 -46.58 25.51 -4.15
CA THR A 250 -45.45 26.24 -4.72
C THR A 250 -45.85 26.96 -6.02
N VAL A 251 -45.13 28.04 -6.37
CA VAL A 251 -45.31 28.73 -7.67
C VAL A 251 -45.25 27.75 -8.85
N SER A 252 -44.38 26.75 -8.80
CA SER A 252 -44.25 25.74 -9.86
C SER A 252 -45.45 24.80 -9.96
N GLU A 253 -46.07 24.47 -8.83
CA GLU A 253 -47.28 23.64 -8.80
C GLU A 253 -48.48 24.41 -9.33
N PHE A 254 -48.70 25.63 -8.87
CA PHE A 254 -49.77 26.47 -9.42
C PHE A 254 -49.60 26.76 -10.91
N ALA A 255 -48.37 26.96 -11.39
CA ALA A 255 -48.13 27.13 -12.82
C ALA A 255 -48.58 25.89 -13.60
N ARG A 256 -48.23 24.69 -13.12
CA ARG A 256 -48.62 23.42 -13.75
C ARG A 256 -50.13 23.20 -13.73
N ASP A 257 -50.78 23.47 -12.61
CA ASP A 257 -52.23 23.27 -12.42
C ASP A 257 -53.07 24.22 -13.30
N ASN A 258 -52.48 25.31 -13.79
CA ASN A 258 -53.16 26.33 -14.59
C ASN A 258 -52.60 26.46 -16.01
N ASP A 259 -51.96 25.40 -16.54
CA ASP A 259 -51.40 25.36 -17.91
C ASP A 259 -50.43 26.52 -18.24
N MET A 260 -49.66 26.96 -17.24
CA MET A 260 -48.65 27.99 -17.35
C MET A 260 -47.24 27.43 -17.10
N THR A 261 -46.24 28.06 -17.71
CA THR A 261 -44.85 27.81 -17.31
C THR A 261 -44.54 28.53 -15.99
N TYR A 262 -43.67 27.94 -15.16
CA TYR A 262 -43.15 28.58 -13.94
C TYR A 262 -42.68 30.03 -14.21
N HIS A 263 -41.97 30.24 -15.33
CA HIS A 263 -41.44 31.55 -15.67
C HIS A 263 -42.53 32.60 -15.97
N GLN A 264 -43.63 32.20 -16.62
CA GLN A 264 -44.76 33.10 -16.88
C GLN A 264 -45.43 33.55 -15.57
N LEU A 265 -45.73 32.60 -14.67
CA LEU A 265 -46.37 32.91 -13.39
C LEU A 265 -45.43 33.73 -12.50
N LYS A 266 -44.17 33.31 -12.34
CA LYS A 266 -43.17 34.04 -11.54
C LYS A 266 -42.96 35.47 -12.02
N LYS A 267 -42.90 35.70 -13.34
CA LYS A 267 -42.74 37.04 -13.92
C LYS A 267 -43.93 37.95 -13.65
N ARG A 268 -45.16 37.41 -13.59
CA ARG A 268 -46.37 38.17 -13.21
C ARG A 268 -46.30 38.60 -11.75
N LEU A 269 -45.97 37.67 -10.85
CA LEU A 269 -45.79 37.96 -9.42
C LEU A 269 -44.69 39.00 -9.18
N MET A 270 -43.54 38.87 -9.85
CA MET A 270 -42.44 39.85 -9.77
C MET A 270 -42.81 41.25 -10.25
N ARG A 271 -43.86 41.37 -11.10
CA ARG A 271 -44.41 42.66 -11.55
C ARG A 271 -45.46 43.21 -10.60
N GLY A 272 -45.62 42.62 -9.41
CA GLY A 272 -46.58 43.03 -8.40
C GLY A 272 -48.02 42.63 -8.70
N TRP A 273 -48.25 41.63 -9.56
CA TRP A 273 -49.61 41.12 -9.77
C TRP A 273 -50.04 40.32 -8.54
N THR A 274 -51.31 40.44 -8.16
CA THR A 274 -51.91 39.54 -7.17
C THR A 274 -51.89 38.10 -7.69
N VAL A 275 -51.88 37.11 -6.79
CA VAL A 275 -51.83 35.70 -7.17
C VAL A 275 -52.99 35.32 -8.09
N GLU A 276 -54.19 35.75 -7.74
CA GLU A 276 -55.42 35.57 -8.54
C GLU A 276 -55.26 36.13 -9.95
N ARG A 277 -54.88 37.40 -10.08
CA ARG A 277 -54.64 38.04 -11.39
C ARG A 277 -53.52 37.33 -12.17
N ALA A 278 -52.48 36.87 -11.47
CA ALA A 278 -51.34 36.20 -12.06
C ALA A 278 -51.69 34.84 -12.65
N ILE A 279 -52.74 34.18 -12.16
CA ILE A 279 -53.24 32.89 -12.63
C ILE A 279 -54.31 33.07 -13.70
N GLU A 280 -55.34 33.87 -13.44
CA GLU A 280 -56.56 33.91 -14.26
C GLU A 280 -56.41 34.69 -15.57
N GLN A 281 -55.51 35.69 -15.62
CA GLN A 281 -55.44 36.55 -16.78
C GLN A 281 -54.74 35.83 -17.96
N PRO A 282 -55.37 35.71 -19.15
CA PRO A 282 -54.79 35.00 -20.28
C PRO A 282 -53.50 35.68 -20.77
N LEU A 283 -52.54 34.87 -21.24
CA LEU A 283 -51.33 35.39 -21.88
C LEU A 283 -51.73 36.12 -23.17
N ARG A 284 -51.38 37.41 -23.29
CA ARG A 284 -51.48 38.10 -24.57
C ARG A 284 -50.54 37.39 -25.55
N ILE A 285 -51.10 36.58 -26.44
CA ILE A 285 -50.40 36.05 -27.60
C ILE A 285 -50.06 37.26 -28.46
N ARG A 286 -48.77 37.53 -28.62
CA ARG A 286 -48.27 38.52 -29.58
C ARG A 286 -47.91 37.81 -30.87
#